data_AF-A0A0U3HYY1-F1
#
_entry.id   AF-A0A0U3HYY1-F1
#
_cell.length_a   1.000
_cell.length_b   1.000
_cell.length_c   1.000
_cell.angle_alpha   90.00
_cell.angle_beta   90.00
_cell.angle_gamma   90.00
#
_symmetry.space_group_name_H-M   'P 1'
#
loop_
_entity.id
_entity.type
_entity.pdbx_description
1 polymer ?
#
loop_
_entity_poly.entity_id
_entity_poly.type
_entity_poly.pdbx_seq_one_letter_code
_entity_poly.pdbx_strand_id
1 'polypeptide(L)'
;MRKTLTTTGAALSLALVLAGCSGPGVDSVELEGDPAEGTAPSVSFETPMNVEEAGAKVLREGEGEELGEGDTILLQAALFKGSDGSSIGETYSQGAGQVLRVEEGLKESIPEMYDALVDAREGAIIAYSSPQTAGAAGDESTSVEVYEVVKKIPAGVEGEMEDVPKGLPEVTENEEGVPQIAKPEGKAPGKLVSEYLIEGDGEEVAEGDTVVANYVGVAWSDGKTFDSSYENGTPAAFALDNVIEGWQKGLVGKKTGSRVVLSVPVDQAYGTKKELGKDSTYPAGSLLFVVDVLAAVDTPEAPAAEPTGEPSAAPSGKAGGSGE
;
A
#
# COMPACT_ATOMS: atom_id res chain seq x y z
N MET A 1 38.92 -73.06 -10.20
CA MET A 1 38.70 -72.92 -8.74
C MET A 1 38.96 -71.47 -8.34
N ARG A 2 37.99 -70.83 -7.68
CA ARG A 2 38.04 -69.71 -6.72
C ARG A 2 38.85 -68.42 -7.05
N LYS A 3 38.06 -67.36 -7.27
CA LYS A 3 38.15 -65.96 -6.77
C LYS A 3 39.44 -65.51 -6.08
N THR A 4 39.93 -64.33 -6.48
CA THR A 4 40.06 -63.16 -5.57
C THR A 4 40.15 -61.86 -6.37
N LEU A 5 39.15 -60.99 -6.22
CA LEU A 5 39.24 -59.56 -6.52
C LEU A 5 39.98 -58.89 -5.36
N THR A 6 40.90 -57.98 -5.66
CA THR A 6 41.51 -57.08 -4.68
C THR A 6 41.11 -55.66 -5.04
N THR A 7 40.22 -55.10 -4.22
CA THR A 7 39.73 -53.73 -4.26
C THR A 7 40.80 -52.82 -3.66
N THR A 8 41.35 -51.88 -4.43
CA THR A 8 42.21 -50.81 -3.91
C THR A 8 41.32 -49.63 -3.53
N GLY A 9 41.15 -49.41 -2.23
CA GLY A 9 40.46 -48.24 -1.69
C GLY A 9 41.30 -46.99 -1.85
N ALA A 10 40.77 -46.00 -2.57
CA ALA A 10 41.25 -44.63 -2.52
C ALA A 10 40.59 -43.95 -1.32
N ALA A 11 41.39 -43.59 -0.31
CA ALA A 11 40.96 -42.71 0.77
C ALA A 11 40.81 -41.30 0.21
N LEU A 12 39.57 -40.88 -0.04
CA LEU A 12 39.24 -39.50 -0.38
C LEU A 12 39.29 -38.70 0.94
N SER A 13 40.36 -37.94 1.13
CA SER A 13 40.46 -36.96 2.22
C SER A 13 39.45 -35.84 1.96
N LEU A 14 38.34 -35.88 2.68
CA LEU A 14 37.33 -34.82 2.71
C LEU A 14 37.95 -33.61 3.44
N ALA A 15 38.48 -32.66 2.68
CA ALA A 15 38.81 -31.35 3.21
C ALA A 15 37.48 -30.63 3.50
N LEU A 16 37.06 -30.67 4.76
CA LEU A 16 35.95 -29.89 5.27
C LEU A 16 36.38 -28.41 5.22
N VAL A 17 36.02 -27.71 4.14
CA VAL A 17 36.06 -26.25 4.13
C VAL A 17 34.98 -25.83 5.11
N LEU A 18 35.38 -25.37 6.29
CA LEU A 18 34.51 -24.59 7.17
C LEU A 18 34.18 -23.31 6.41
N ALA A 19 33.14 -23.34 5.58
CA ALA A 19 32.39 -22.14 5.28
C ALA A 19 31.94 -21.62 6.65
N GLY A 20 32.31 -20.38 6.99
CA GLY A 20 31.70 -19.72 8.13
C GLY A 20 30.20 -19.80 7.91
N CYS A 21 29.50 -20.53 8.80
CA CYS A 21 28.05 -20.54 8.77
C CYS A 21 27.59 -19.17 9.25
N SER A 22 27.55 -18.20 8.32
CA SER A 22 26.56 -17.13 8.39
C SER A 22 25.22 -17.83 8.61
N GLY A 23 24.45 -17.39 9.59
CA GLY A 23 23.14 -17.97 9.89
C GLY A 23 22.22 -17.98 8.66
N PRO A 24 21.06 -18.62 8.74
CA PRO A 24 20.09 -18.58 7.64
C PRO A 24 19.75 -17.13 7.30
N GLY A 25 20.13 -16.72 6.09
CA GLY A 25 19.84 -15.41 5.52
C GLY A 25 18.54 -15.40 4.71
N VAL A 26 18.24 -14.26 4.10
CA VAL A 26 17.09 -14.10 3.19
C VAL A 26 17.09 -15.12 2.04
N ASP A 27 18.28 -15.65 1.68
CA ASP A 27 18.44 -16.71 0.68
C ASP A 27 17.65 -17.99 0.98
N SER A 28 17.34 -18.25 2.26
CA SER A 28 16.56 -19.42 2.69
C SER A 28 15.05 -19.27 2.49
N VAL A 29 14.56 -18.08 2.14
CA VAL A 29 13.12 -17.80 2.00
C VAL A 29 12.61 -18.40 0.70
N GLU A 30 11.56 -19.21 0.77
CA GLU A 30 10.92 -19.86 -0.37
C GLU A 30 9.42 -19.58 -0.36
N LEU A 31 8.86 -19.25 -1.52
CA LEU A 31 7.42 -19.04 -1.69
C LEU A 31 6.67 -20.37 -1.63
N GLU A 32 5.60 -20.44 -0.83
CA GLU A 32 4.77 -21.63 -0.70
C GLU A 32 3.61 -21.62 -1.71
N GLY A 33 3.93 -22.00 -2.95
CA GLY A 33 2.97 -21.98 -4.06
C GLY A 33 2.66 -20.57 -4.56
N ASP A 34 1.81 -20.48 -5.58
CA ASP A 34 1.43 -19.17 -6.14
C ASP A 34 0.26 -18.58 -5.34
N PRO A 35 0.40 -17.36 -4.78
CA PRO A 35 -0.72 -16.69 -4.15
C PRO A 35 -1.81 -16.41 -5.18
N ALA A 36 -3.08 -16.48 -4.74
CA ALA A 36 -4.17 -15.97 -5.55
C ALA A 36 -4.07 -14.44 -5.64
N GLU A 37 -4.61 -13.87 -6.71
CA GLU A 37 -4.65 -12.42 -6.89
C GLU A 37 -5.28 -11.73 -5.67
N GLY A 38 -4.60 -10.68 -5.19
CA GLY A 38 -5.02 -9.91 -4.02
C GLY A 38 -4.94 -10.67 -2.67
N THR A 39 -4.25 -11.80 -2.61
CA THR A 39 -4.03 -12.54 -1.35
C THR A 39 -2.57 -12.52 -0.91
N ALA A 40 -2.35 -12.44 0.40
CA ALA A 40 -1.01 -12.43 0.97
C ALA A 40 -0.24 -13.71 0.63
N PRO A 41 1.03 -13.61 0.20
CA PRO A 41 1.88 -14.77 -0.04
C PRO A 41 2.16 -15.53 1.26
N SER A 42 2.32 -16.85 1.17
CA SER A 42 2.89 -17.67 2.25
C SER A 42 4.32 -18.02 1.92
N VAL A 43 5.20 -18.06 2.93
CA VAL A 43 6.62 -18.38 2.75
C VAL A 43 7.10 -19.36 3.81
N SER A 44 8.14 -20.10 3.47
CA SER A 44 8.91 -20.93 4.40
C SER A 44 10.37 -20.49 4.40
N PHE A 45 11.04 -20.60 5.55
CA PHE A 45 12.46 -20.29 5.71
C PHE A 45 13.05 -21.01 6.91
N GLU A 46 14.38 -21.05 6.98
CA GLU A 46 15.09 -21.62 8.12
C GLU A 46 14.96 -20.72 9.36
N THR A 47 14.50 -21.29 10.48
CA THR A 47 14.29 -20.58 11.74
C THR A 47 15.29 -20.98 12.82
N PRO A 48 15.67 -20.06 13.73
CA PRO A 48 15.30 -18.65 13.76
C PRO A 48 16.09 -17.83 12.72
N MET A 49 15.42 -16.93 11.99
CA MET A 49 16.09 -16.00 11.09
C MET A 49 16.86 -14.93 11.88
N ASN A 50 18.15 -14.82 11.60
CA ASN A 50 19.04 -13.84 12.20
C ASN A 50 20.03 -13.38 11.13
N VAL A 51 19.70 -12.28 10.47
CA VAL A 51 20.56 -11.72 9.42
C VAL A 51 21.53 -10.72 10.03
N GLU A 52 22.80 -10.79 9.62
CA GLU A 52 23.83 -9.84 10.05
C GLU A 52 23.93 -8.63 9.10
N GLU A 53 23.45 -8.78 7.87
CA GLU A 53 23.41 -7.78 6.81
C GLU A 53 22.03 -7.78 6.17
N ALA A 54 21.62 -6.64 5.61
CA ALA A 54 20.37 -6.57 4.85
C ALA A 54 20.48 -7.42 3.59
N GLY A 55 19.35 -7.98 3.15
CA GLY A 55 19.29 -8.78 1.95
C GLY A 55 17.90 -8.78 1.36
N ALA A 56 17.84 -8.84 0.03
CA ALA A 56 16.62 -9.05 -0.73
C ALA A 56 16.77 -10.28 -1.63
N LYS A 57 15.67 -11.03 -1.82
CA LYS A 57 15.59 -12.18 -2.73
C LYS A 57 14.30 -12.07 -3.55
N VAL A 58 14.42 -12.07 -4.87
CA VAL A 58 13.27 -12.25 -5.76
C VAL A 58 12.78 -13.69 -5.63
N LEU A 59 11.59 -13.87 -5.05
CA LEU A 59 10.94 -15.16 -4.88
C LEU A 59 10.16 -15.56 -6.14
N ARG A 60 9.61 -14.57 -6.84
CA ARG A 60 8.86 -14.75 -8.09
C ARG A 60 9.11 -13.55 -9.00
N GLU A 61 9.42 -13.83 -10.25
CA GLU A 61 9.50 -12.82 -11.30
C GLU A 61 8.10 -12.33 -11.68
N GLY A 62 7.98 -11.02 -11.91
CA GLY A 62 6.76 -10.43 -12.43
C GLY A 62 6.60 -10.64 -13.93
N GLU A 63 5.36 -10.56 -14.41
CA GLU A 63 5.04 -10.73 -15.84
C GLU A 63 4.57 -9.43 -16.51
N GLY A 64 4.25 -8.39 -15.71
CA GLY A 64 3.72 -7.12 -16.20
C GLY A 64 4.81 -6.11 -16.58
N GLU A 65 4.51 -4.83 -16.39
CA GLU A 65 5.40 -3.75 -16.81
C GLU A 65 6.76 -3.80 -16.08
N GLU A 66 7.83 -3.48 -16.81
CA GLU A 66 9.18 -3.37 -16.27
C GLU A 66 9.33 -2.08 -15.48
N LEU A 67 9.91 -2.21 -14.28
CA LEU A 67 10.25 -1.09 -13.42
C LEU A 67 11.60 -0.51 -13.83
N GLY A 68 11.82 0.73 -13.42
CA GLY A 68 13.09 1.43 -13.56
C GLY A 68 13.23 2.55 -12.55
N GLU A 69 14.38 3.20 -12.58
CA GLU A 69 14.65 4.37 -11.75
C GLU A 69 13.65 5.50 -12.07
N GLY A 70 13.06 6.06 -11.01
CA GLY A 70 12.09 7.15 -11.07
C GLY A 70 10.62 6.69 -11.07
N ASP A 71 10.37 5.39 -11.29
CA ASP A 71 9.02 4.83 -11.30
C ASP A 71 8.36 4.88 -9.92
N THR A 72 7.04 5.03 -9.92
CA THR A 72 6.20 4.91 -8.73
C THR A 72 5.46 3.59 -8.79
N ILE A 73 5.39 2.87 -7.68
CA ILE A 73 4.77 1.56 -7.59
C ILE A 73 3.85 1.46 -6.38
N LEU A 74 2.82 0.62 -6.49
CA LEU A 74 2.02 0.14 -5.37
C LEU A 74 2.57 -1.21 -4.91
N LEU A 75 2.93 -1.29 -3.63
CA LEU A 75 3.36 -2.50 -2.96
C LEU A 75 2.28 -3.01 -2.01
N GLN A 76 2.12 -4.33 -1.95
CA GLN A 76 1.50 -5.01 -0.82
C GLN A 76 2.57 -5.78 -0.05
N ALA A 77 2.39 -5.95 1.25
CA ALA A 77 3.38 -6.57 2.13
C ALA A 77 2.74 -7.65 3.02
N ALA A 78 3.48 -8.72 3.26
CA ALA A 78 3.21 -9.73 4.27
C ALA A 78 4.44 -9.88 5.18
N LEU A 79 4.23 -9.86 6.49
CA LEU A 79 5.30 -9.86 7.48
C LEU A 79 5.25 -11.13 8.32
N PHE A 80 6.43 -11.70 8.58
CA PHE A 80 6.61 -12.96 9.30
C PHE A 80 7.65 -12.82 10.42
N LYS A 81 7.42 -13.53 11.52
CA LYS A 81 8.38 -13.71 12.61
C LYS A 81 9.55 -14.56 12.16
N GLY A 82 10.77 -14.06 12.36
CA GLY A 82 11.98 -14.84 12.12
C GLY A 82 12.07 -16.09 12.99
N SER A 83 11.51 -16.05 14.20
CA SER A 83 11.66 -17.08 15.22
C SER A 83 10.96 -18.39 14.87
N ASP A 84 9.79 -18.32 14.22
CA ASP A 84 8.95 -19.49 13.92
C ASP A 84 8.21 -19.45 12.57
N GLY A 85 8.35 -18.37 11.80
CA GLY A 85 7.69 -18.20 10.51
C GLY A 85 6.22 -17.77 10.61
N SER A 86 5.68 -17.52 11.79
CA SER A 86 4.29 -17.09 11.94
C SER A 86 4.07 -15.68 11.38
N SER A 87 2.94 -15.46 10.71
CA SER A 87 2.54 -14.14 10.23
C SER A 87 2.30 -13.17 11.39
N ILE A 88 2.73 -11.92 11.22
CA ILE A 88 2.54 -10.82 12.19
C ILE A 88 1.71 -9.66 11.63
N GLY A 89 1.36 -9.71 10.35
CA GLY A 89 0.54 -8.70 9.70
C GLY A 89 0.75 -8.71 8.19
N GLU A 90 -0.22 -8.14 7.48
CA GLU A 90 -0.18 -7.96 6.04
C GLU A 90 -1.08 -6.78 5.65
N THR A 91 -0.89 -6.25 4.43
CA THR A 91 -1.61 -5.07 3.93
C THR A 91 -2.74 -5.41 2.97
N TYR A 92 -2.83 -6.65 2.47
CA TYR A 92 -3.84 -7.10 1.52
C TYR A 92 -5.25 -6.99 2.10
N SER A 93 -5.46 -7.41 3.36
CA SER A 93 -6.76 -7.31 4.02
C SER A 93 -7.20 -5.88 4.34
N GLN A 94 -6.27 -4.93 4.35
CA GLN A 94 -6.56 -3.52 4.63
C GLN A 94 -6.83 -2.71 3.35
N GLY A 95 -6.54 -3.29 2.18
CA GLY A 95 -6.67 -2.68 0.85
C GLY A 95 -5.65 -1.58 0.55
N ALA A 96 -5.31 -0.75 1.53
CA ALA A 96 -4.30 0.30 1.32
C ALA A 96 -2.88 -0.29 1.31
N GLY A 97 -2.36 -0.53 0.09
CA GLY A 97 -0.94 -0.82 -0.13
C GLY A 97 -0.06 0.42 0.08
N GLN A 98 1.25 0.21 0.06
CA GLN A 98 2.24 1.27 0.17
C GLN A 98 2.63 1.78 -1.21
N VAL A 99 2.50 3.09 -1.44
CA VAL A 99 3.07 3.73 -2.63
C VAL A 99 4.54 4.03 -2.37
N LEU A 100 5.42 3.56 -3.26
CA LEU A 100 6.87 3.74 -3.17
C LEU A 100 7.40 4.30 -4.48
N ARG A 101 8.37 5.21 -4.40
CA ARG A 101 9.14 5.67 -5.55
C ARG A 101 10.50 4.98 -5.59
N VAL A 102 10.83 4.37 -6.72
CA VAL A 102 12.10 3.68 -6.95
C VAL A 102 13.17 4.71 -7.33
N GLU A 103 13.75 5.37 -6.35
CA GLU A 103 14.69 6.49 -6.58
C GLU A 103 15.93 6.43 -5.69
N GLU A 104 16.85 7.39 -5.88
CA GLU A 104 18.13 7.45 -5.17
C GLU A 104 17.97 7.43 -3.64
N GLY A 105 16.91 8.05 -3.10
CA GLY A 105 16.63 7.99 -1.66
C GLY A 105 16.34 6.57 -1.15
N LEU A 106 15.68 5.72 -1.95
CA LEU A 106 15.51 4.30 -1.63
C LEU A 106 16.84 3.57 -1.70
N LYS A 107 17.67 3.87 -2.71
CA LYS A 107 19.01 3.28 -2.85
C LYS A 107 19.93 3.60 -1.67
N GLU A 108 19.87 4.83 -1.17
CA GLU A 108 20.67 5.26 -0.01
C GLU A 108 20.21 4.62 1.30
N SER A 109 18.90 4.34 1.43
CA SER A 109 18.30 3.84 2.67
C SER A 109 18.24 2.31 2.73
N ILE A 110 17.89 1.66 1.62
CA ILE A 110 17.66 0.21 1.49
C ILE A 110 18.20 -0.26 0.12
N PRO A 111 19.54 -0.30 -0.08
CA PRO A 111 20.14 -0.59 -1.38
C PRO A 111 19.75 -1.95 -1.94
N GLU A 112 19.61 -2.97 -1.10
CA GLU A 112 19.25 -4.32 -1.54
C GLU A 112 17.81 -4.37 -2.08
N MET A 113 16.90 -3.61 -1.48
CA MET A 113 15.52 -3.49 -1.99
C MET A 113 15.49 -2.65 -3.28
N TYR A 114 16.26 -1.56 -3.35
CA TYR A 114 16.37 -0.77 -4.58
C TYR A 114 16.87 -1.62 -5.74
N ASP A 115 17.97 -2.36 -5.54
CA ASP A 115 18.55 -3.22 -6.57
C ASP A 115 17.60 -4.35 -6.99
N ALA A 116 16.79 -4.87 -6.05
CA ALA A 116 15.76 -5.86 -6.36
C ALA A 116 14.57 -5.28 -7.13
N LEU A 117 14.22 -4.00 -6.92
CA LEU A 117 13.07 -3.35 -7.55
C LEU A 117 13.38 -2.72 -8.90
N VAL A 118 14.58 -2.14 -9.09
CA VAL A 118 14.91 -1.35 -10.28
C VAL A 118 14.88 -2.16 -11.58
N ASP A 119 15.07 -3.47 -11.51
CA ASP A 119 14.99 -4.40 -12.65
C ASP A 119 13.77 -5.36 -12.54
N ALA A 120 12.90 -5.16 -11.54
CA ALA A 120 11.72 -6.00 -11.33
C ALA A 120 10.59 -5.67 -12.32
N ARG A 121 9.56 -6.51 -12.30
CA ARG A 121 8.33 -6.32 -13.06
C ARG A 121 7.12 -6.30 -12.15
N GLU A 122 6.03 -5.69 -12.60
CA GLU A 122 4.73 -5.86 -11.97
C GLU A 122 4.41 -7.36 -11.79
N GLY A 123 3.92 -7.71 -10.62
CA GLY A 123 3.71 -9.07 -10.14
C GLY A 123 4.94 -9.72 -9.48
N ALA A 124 6.09 -9.05 -9.41
CA ALA A 124 7.24 -9.60 -8.70
C ALA A 124 6.97 -9.74 -7.20
N ILE A 125 7.45 -10.84 -6.60
CA ILE A 125 7.41 -11.05 -5.15
C ILE A 125 8.85 -11.08 -4.64
N ILE A 126 9.16 -10.23 -3.67
CA ILE A 126 10.51 -9.99 -3.16
C ILE A 126 10.48 -10.20 -1.64
N ALA A 127 11.32 -11.09 -1.14
CA ALA A 127 11.61 -11.18 0.29
C ALA A 127 12.70 -10.19 0.66
N TYR A 128 12.57 -9.56 1.82
CA TYR A 128 13.56 -8.68 2.41
C TYR A 128 13.69 -8.95 3.90
N SER A 129 14.92 -8.85 4.40
CA SER A 129 15.22 -8.93 5.82
C SER A 129 16.44 -8.09 6.14
N SER A 130 16.47 -7.44 7.31
CA SER A 130 17.62 -6.62 7.72
C SER A 130 17.78 -6.57 9.24
N PRO A 131 18.99 -6.34 9.77
CA PRO A 131 19.20 -6.29 11.21
C PRO A 131 18.31 -5.28 11.95
N GLN A 132 17.86 -4.22 11.24
CA GLN A 132 16.97 -3.19 11.76
C GLN A 132 15.56 -3.70 12.11
N THR A 133 15.14 -4.81 11.53
CA THR A 133 13.84 -5.42 11.84
C THR A 133 13.90 -6.41 12.99
N ALA A 134 15.09 -6.66 13.55
CA ALA A 134 15.22 -7.45 14.77
C ALA A 134 14.47 -6.81 15.94
N GLY A 135 13.71 -7.59 16.70
CA GLY A 135 12.87 -7.04 17.77
C GLY A 135 11.51 -6.52 17.32
N ALA A 136 11.31 -6.22 16.02
CA ALA A 136 10.08 -5.62 15.52
C ALA A 136 8.85 -6.51 15.75
N ALA A 137 9.05 -7.83 15.72
CA ALA A 137 8.02 -8.83 15.95
C ALA A 137 7.80 -9.20 17.44
N GLY A 138 8.48 -8.51 18.37
CA GLY A 138 8.39 -8.76 19.81
C GLY A 138 9.31 -9.87 20.33
N ASP A 139 10.25 -10.35 19.51
CA ASP A 139 11.32 -11.28 19.89
C ASP A 139 12.65 -10.90 19.21
N GLU A 140 13.77 -11.49 19.65
CA GLU A 140 15.12 -11.08 19.20
C GLU A 140 15.45 -11.45 17.74
N SER A 141 14.62 -12.24 17.06
CA SER A 141 14.85 -12.62 15.66
C SER A 141 14.58 -11.47 14.69
N THR A 142 15.18 -11.56 13.51
CA THR A 142 14.91 -10.65 12.40
C THR A 142 13.60 -11.04 11.72
N SER A 143 12.70 -10.09 11.43
CA SER A 143 11.50 -10.39 10.63
C SER A 143 11.85 -10.68 9.17
N VAL A 144 10.98 -11.46 8.51
CA VAL A 144 10.93 -11.59 7.06
C VAL A 144 9.77 -10.76 6.55
N GLU A 145 10.07 -9.85 5.63
CA GLU A 145 9.08 -9.02 4.94
C GLU A 145 9.00 -9.49 3.49
N VAL A 146 7.79 -9.71 3.00
CA VAL A 146 7.55 -10.17 1.63
C VAL A 146 6.71 -9.12 0.94
N TYR A 147 7.25 -8.53 -0.10
CA TYR A 147 6.63 -7.45 -0.86
C TYR A 147 6.20 -7.95 -2.23
N GLU A 148 4.99 -7.61 -2.64
CA GLU A 148 4.51 -7.79 -4.00
C GLU A 148 4.42 -6.45 -4.72
N VAL A 149 5.02 -6.36 -5.90
CA VAL A 149 4.84 -5.24 -6.83
C VAL A 149 3.49 -5.40 -7.51
N VAL A 150 2.45 -4.76 -6.97
CA VAL A 150 1.09 -4.93 -7.47
C VAL A 150 0.88 -4.19 -8.78
N LYS A 151 1.34 -2.94 -8.85
CA LYS A 151 1.12 -2.07 -10.02
C LYS A 151 2.20 -1.00 -10.11
N LYS A 152 2.66 -0.71 -11.31
CA LYS A 152 3.38 0.51 -11.65
C LYS A 152 2.38 1.63 -11.90
N ILE A 153 2.62 2.75 -11.24
CA ILE A 153 1.69 3.87 -11.19
C ILE A 153 2.12 4.92 -12.21
N PRO A 154 1.23 5.34 -13.12
CA PRO A 154 1.49 6.45 -14.03
C PRO A 154 1.89 7.71 -13.26
N ALA A 155 2.87 8.45 -13.79
CA ALA A 155 3.37 9.68 -13.15
C ALA A 155 2.32 10.80 -13.07
N GLY A 156 1.28 10.73 -13.90
CA GLY A 156 0.20 11.70 -13.97
C GLY A 156 -0.87 11.26 -14.97
N VAL A 157 -1.74 12.20 -15.33
CA VAL A 157 -2.80 12.02 -16.33
C VAL A 157 -2.49 12.84 -17.58
N GLU A 158 -2.91 12.35 -18.74
CA GLU A 158 -2.70 13.00 -20.03
C GLU A 158 -4.04 13.37 -20.67
N GLY A 159 -4.12 14.54 -21.30
CA GLY A 159 -5.30 14.95 -22.05
C GLY A 159 -5.52 16.46 -22.02
N GLU A 160 -6.47 16.92 -22.83
CA GLU A 160 -6.95 18.31 -22.79
C GLU A 160 -7.98 18.43 -21.67
N MET A 161 -7.80 19.40 -20.78
CA MET A 161 -8.75 19.66 -19.70
C MET A 161 -10.03 20.32 -20.24
N GLU A 162 -11.18 19.69 -19.99
CA GLU A 162 -12.50 20.24 -20.25
C GLU A 162 -12.88 21.36 -19.27
N ASP A 163 -13.83 22.20 -19.69
CA ASP A 163 -14.38 23.25 -18.84
C ASP A 163 -15.03 22.67 -17.57
N VAL A 164 -14.74 23.27 -16.42
CA VAL A 164 -15.36 22.88 -15.16
C VAL A 164 -16.89 23.09 -15.22
N PRO A 165 -17.70 22.14 -14.69
CA PRO A 165 -19.14 22.28 -14.62
C PRO A 165 -19.60 23.61 -14.00
N LYS A 166 -20.69 24.17 -14.56
CA LYS A 166 -21.25 25.44 -14.09
C LYS A 166 -21.58 25.40 -12.59
N GLY A 167 -21.12 26.44 -11.90
CA GLY A 167 -21.35 26.61 -10.45
C GLY A 167 -20.27 25.97 -9.59
N LEU A 168 -19.26 25.35 -10.19
CA LEU A 168 -18.01 25.01 -9.51
C LEU A 168 -16.94 26.08 -9.79
N PRO A 169 -15.92 26.18 -8.92
CA PRO A 169 -14.78 27.06 -9.14
C PRO A 169 -13.93 26.59 -10.32
N GLU A 170 -13.28 27.53 -10.99
CA GLU A 170 -12.33 27.22 -12.06
C GLU A 170 -11.18 26.35 -11.55
N VAL A 171 -10.73 25.42 -12.39
CA VAL A 171 -9.57 24.55 -12.16
C VAL A 171 -8.60 24.82 -13.30
N THR A 172 -7.34 25.04 -12.94
CA THR A 172 -6.22 25.24 -13.89
C THR A 172 -5.06 24.34 -13.50
N GLU A 173 -3.98 24.35 -14.29
CA GLU A 173 -2.75 23.61 -14.00
C GLU A 173 -1.56 24.56 -13.92
N ASN A 174 -0.62 24.29 -13.02
CA ASN A 174 0.69 24.95 -13.04
C ASN A 174 1.63 24.27 -14.07
N GLU A 175 2.86 24.77 -14.19
CA GLU A 175 3.86 24.22 -15.13
C GLU A 175 4.28 22.76 -14.85
N GLU A 176 3.99 22.26 -13.64
CA GLU A 176 4.27 20.89 -13.20
C GLU A 176 3.04 19.97 -13.33
N GLY A 177 1.94 20.45 -13.92
CA GLY A 177 0.69 19.70 -14.07
C GLY A 177 -0.17 19.61 -12.81
N VAL A 178 0.23 20.29 -11.72
CA VAL A 178 -0.50 20.30 -10.45
C VAL A 178 -1.78 21.13 -10.59
N PRO A 179 -2.96 20.56 -10.30
CA PRO A 179 -4.21 21.29 -10.39
C PRO A 179 -4.28 22.41 -9.34
N GLN A 180 -4.78 23.57 -9.78
CA GLN A 180 -5.00 24.77 -8.97
C GLN A 180 -6.50 25.08 -8.97
N ILE A 181 -7.09 25.05 -7.78
CA ILE A 181 -8.53 25.29 -7.59
C ILE A 181 -8.74 26.75 -7.20
N ALA A 182 -9.49 27.49 -8.01
CA ALA A 182 -9.87 28.86 -7.67
C ALA A 182 -10.72 28.89 -6.40
N LYS A 183 -10.69 30.02 -5.68
CA LYS A 183 -11.48 30.17 -4.46
C LYS A 183 -12.98 29.97 -4.75
N PRO A 184 -13.68 29.08 -4.03
CA PRO A 184 -15.10 28.88 -4.23
C PRO A 184 -15.93 30.11 -3.87
N GLU A 185 -16.94 30.38 -4.70
CA GLU A 185 -17.90 31.45 -4.50
C GLU A 185 -19.32 30.91 -4.33
N GLY A 186 -20.12 31.59 -3.51
CA GLY A 186 -21.51 31.21 -3.29
C GLY A 186 -21.69 29.90 -2.51
N LYS A 187 -22.86 29.29 -2.69
CA LYS A 187 -23.23 28.05 -1.98
C LYS A 187 -22.72 26.84 -2.75
N ALA A 188 -22.12 25.89 -2.04
CA ALA A 188 -21.79 24.59 -2.58
C ALA A 188 -23.03 23.89 -3.16
N PRO A 189 -22.87 23.09 -4.23
CA PRO A 189 -23.87 22.13 -4.66
C PRO A 189 -24.41 21.31 -3.48
N GLY A 190 -25.73 21.14 -3.43
CA GLY A 190 -26.39 20.34 -2.39
C GLY A 190 -26.40 18.84 -2.70
N LYS A 191 -25.78 18.42 -3.80
CA LYS A 191 -25.60 17.03 -4.21
C LYS A 191 -24.15 16.84 -4.62
N LEU A 192 -23.67 15.60 -4.54
CA LEU A 192 -22.39 15.22 -5.09
C LEU A 192 -22.36 15.56 -6.59
N VAL A 193 -21.29 16.23 -7.00
CA VAL A 193 -20.93 16.42 -8.42
C VAL A 193 -19.67 15.60 -8.65
N SER A 194 -19.64 14.81 -9.71
CA SER A 194 -18.48 14.02 -10.13
C SER A 194 -18.37 14.02 -11.65
N GLU A 195 -17.52 14.88 -12.17
CA GLU A 195 -17.37 15.10 -13.61
C GLU A 195 -15.91 14.96 -14.02
N TYR A 196 -15.71 14.46 -15.24
CA TYR A 196 -14.38 14.46 -15.82
C TYR A 196 -13.98 15.89 -16.14
N LEU A 197 -12.75 16.24 -15.77
CA LEU A 197 -12.01 17.34 -16.38
C LEU A 197 -11.08 16.78 -17.45
N ILE A 198 -10.54 15.58 -17.25
CA ILE A 198 -9.86 14.78 -18.29
C ILE A 198 -10.43 13.37 -18.16
N GLU A 199 -11.00 12.81 -19.23
CA GLU A 199 -11.42 11.41 -19.25
C GLU A 199 -10.27 10.54 -19.78
N GLY A 200 -9.76 9.67 -18.93
CA GLY A 200 -8.80 8.64 -19.29
C GLY A 200 -9.45 7.46 -20.02
N ASP A 201 -8.62 6.54 -20.47
CA ASP A 201 -9.03 5.34 -21.21
C ASP A 201 -8.71 4.03 -20.47
N GLY A 202 -8.24 4.13 -19.23
CA GLY A 202 -7.90 3.00 -18.40
C GLY A 202 -9.12 2.27 -17.81
N GLU A 203 -8.82 1.34 -16.90
CA GLU A 203 -9.80 0.49 -16.23
C GLU A 203 -10.80 1.33 -15.42
N GLU A 204 -12.04 0.86 -15.36
CA GLU A 204 -13.11 1.48 -14.58
C GLU A 204 -12.94 1.12 -13.10
N VAL A 205 -13.00 2.12 -12.23
CA VAL A 205 -12.96 1.96 -10.78
C VAL A 205 -14.24 1.25 -10.32
N ALA A 206 -14.08 0.09 -9.70
CA ALA A 206 -15.17 -0.68 -9.12
C ALA A 206 -15.41 -0.30 -7.64
N GLU A 207 -16.55 -0.75 -7.11
CA GLU A 207 -16.84 -0.64 -5.67
C GLU A 207 -15.83 -1.51 -4.89
N GLY A 208 -15.29 -0.97 -3.78
CA GLY A 208 -14.30 -1.68 -2.95
C GLY A 208 -12.85 -1.59 -3.42
N ASP A 209 -12.60 -1.08 -4.65
CA ASP A 209 -11.25 -0.94 -5.19
C ASP A 209 -10.34 -0.09 -4.29
N THR A 210 -9.05 -0.37 -4.39
CA THR A 210 -8.01 0.55 -3.96
C THR A 210 -7.65 1.46 -5.11
N VAL A 211 -7.87 2.76 -4.94
CA VAL A 211 -7.50 3.80 -5.89
C VAL A 211 -6.16 4.41 -5.51
N VAL A 212 -5.21 4.41 -6.43
CA VAL A 212 -4.00 5.23 -6.30
C VAL A 212 -4.26 6.56 -7.00
N ALA A 213 -4.17 7.64 -6.25
CA ALA A 213 -4.52 8.96 -6.76
C ALA A 213 -3.53 10.04 -6.36
N ASN A 214 -3.38 11.00 -7.27
CA ASN A 214 -2.94 12.33 -6.93
C ASN A 214 -4.15 13.24 -6.70
N TYR A 215 -4.12 14.15 -5.73
CA TYR A 215 -5.27 14.98 -5.43
C TYR A 215 -4.93 16.33 -4.77
N VAL A 216 -5.86 17.26 -4.92
CA VAL A 216 -5.92 18.51 -4.15
C VAL A 216 -7.31 18.61 -3.54
N GLY A 217 -7.38 18.73 -2.21
CA GLY A 217 -8.62 18.94 -1.46
C GLY A 217 -8.67 20.33 -0.85
N VAL A 218 -9.73 21.09 -1.16
CA VAL A 218 -9.99 22.42 -0.58
C VAL A 218 -11.31 22.45 0.19
N ALA A 219 -11.33 23.23 1.28
CA ALA A 219 -12.56 23.49 2.01
C ALA A 219 -13.41 24.51 1.24
N TRP A 220 -14.68 24.21 0.96
CA TRP A 220 -15.54 25.14 0.20
C TRP A 220 -15.67 26.51 0.89
N SER A 221 -15.63 26.52 2.22
CA SER A 221 -15.93 27.71 3.03
C SER A 221 -14.95 28.88 2.84
N ASP A 222 -13.68 28.58 2.60
CA ASP A 222 -12.64 29.60 2.45
C ASP A 222 -11.70 29.36 1.26
N GLY A 223 -11.82 28.21 0.58
CA GLY A 223 -11.02 27.82 -0.57
C GLY A 223 -9.60 27.40 -0.22
N LYS A 224 -9.30 27.15 1.05
CA LYS A 224 -7.96 26.72 1.45
C LYS A 224 -7.79 25.23 1.23
N THR A 225 -6.63 24.87 0.67
CA THR A 225 -6.14 23.49 0.67
C THR A 225 -6.00 23.00 2.10
N PHE A 226 -6.58 21.85 2.38
CA PHE A 226 -6.42 21.17 3.66
C PHE A 226 -5.63 19.87 3.52
N ASP A 227 -5.56 19.32 2.31
CA ASP A 227 -4.79 18.13 2.01
C ASP A 227 -4.44 18.08 0.51
N SER A 228 -3.25 17.58 0.19
CA SER A 228 -2.79 17.37 -1.19
C SER A 228 -1.64 16.37 -1.26
N SER A 229 -1.77 15.37 -2.13
CA SER A 229 -0.66 14.44 -2.42
C SER A 229 0.52 15.12 -3.14
N TYR A 230 0.24 16.16 -3.92
CA TYR A 230 1.27 16.92 -4.64
C TYR A 230 2.21 17.65 -3.68
N GLU A 231 1.70 18.18 -2.56
CA GLU A 231 2.53 18.78 -1.50
C GLU A 231 3.39 17.73 -0.78
N ASN A 232 2.93 16.47 -0.76
CA ASN A 232 3.65 15.34 -0.17
C ASN A 232 4.64 14.68 -1.15
N GLY A 233 4.59 15.01 -2.45
CA GLY A 233 5.52 14.56 -3.48
C GLY A 233 5.30 13.13 -4.00
N THR A 234 4.30 12.40 -3.50
CA THR A 234 3.95 11.04 -3.95
C THR A 234 2.44 10.85 -3.97
N PRO A 235 1.89 10.09 -4.95
CA PRO A 235 0.50 9.64 -4.90
C PRO A 235 0.19 8.86 -3.63
N ALA A 236 -1.08 8.79 -3.28
CA ALA A 236 -1.57 8.03 -2.14
C ALA A 236 -2.54 6.93 -2.60
N ALA A 237 -2.50 5.79 -1.91
CA ALA A 237 -3.43 4.68 -2.12
C ALA A 237 -4.59 4.76 -1.13
N PHE A 238 -5.80 4.60 -1.63
CA PHE A 238 -7.04 4.69 -0.87
C PHE A 238 -7.92 3.47 -1.14
N ALA A 239 -8.10 2.61 -0.15
CA ALA A 239 -9.21 1.66 -0.16
C ALA A 239 -10.51 2.46 -0.10
N LEU A 240 -11.36 2.38 -1.14
CA LEU A 240 -12.53 3.26 -1.25
C LEU A 240 -13.48 3.11 -0.06
N ASP A 241 -13.63 1.90 0.49
CA ASP A 241 -14.47 1.64 1.66
C ASP A 241 -14.06 2.41 2.93
N ASN A 242 -12.82 2.91 2.98
CA ASN A 242 -12.25 3.61 4.13
C ASN A 242 -12.11 5.13 3.95
N VAL A 243 -12.63 5.71 2.85
CA VAL A 243 -12.64 7.17 2.63
C VAL A 243 -14.06 7.76 2.76
N ILE A 244 -14.18 9.09 2.60
CA ILE A 244 -15.47 9.77 2.66
C ILE A 244 -16.43 9.25 1.59
N GLU A 245 -17.73 9.24 1.90
CA GLU A 245 -18.80 8.75 0.99
C GLU A 245 -18.79 9.46 -0.37
N GLY A 246 -18.35 10.73 -0.41
CA GLY A 246 -18.19 11.48 -1.66
C GLY A 246 -17.15 10.89 -2.62
N TRP A 247 -16.08 10.29 -2.11
CA TRP A 247 -15.09 9.60 -2.94
C TRP A 247 -15.61 8.22 -3.34
N GLN A 248 -16.17 7.46 -2.39
CA GLN A 248 -16.80 6.15 -2.65
C GLN A 248 -17.79 6.21 -3.80
N LYS A 249 -18.70 7.19 -3.80
CA LYS A 249 -19.71 7.33 -4.84
C LYS A 249 -19.23 8.12 -6.05
N GLY A 250 -18.26 9.01 -5.85
CA GLY A 250 -17.80 9.94 -6.87
C GLY A 250 -16.82 9.30 -7.84
N LEU A 251 -16.01 8.35 -7.38
CA LEU A 251 -14.97 7.72 -8.19
C LEU A 251 -15.39 6.39 -8.80
N VAL A 252 -16.33 5.66 -8.20
CA VAL A 252 -16.87 4.43 -8.81
C VAL A 252 -17.48 4.73 -10.17
N GLY A 253 -17.12 3.90 -11.15
CA GLY A 253 -17.51 4.09 -12.56
C GLY A 253 -16.65 5.09 -13.33
N LYS A 254 -15.68 5.76 -12.68
CA LYS A 254 -14.69 6.59 -13.36
C LYS A 254 -13.54 5.73 -13.87
N LYS A 255 -12.86 6.18 -14.92
CA LYS A 255 -11.71 5.48 -15.48
C LYS A 255 -10.39 5.94 -14.86
N THR A 256 -9.44 5.04 -14.72
CA THR A 256 -8.04 5.39 -14.47
C THR A 256 -7.46 6.18 -15.65
N GLY A 257 -6.41 6.97 -15.39
CA GLY A 257 -5.90 7.98 -16.30
C GLY A 257 -6.74 9.26 -16.36
N SER A 258 -7.76 9.40 -15.51
CA SER A 258 -8.67 10.56 -15.53
C SER A 258 -8.33 11.60 -14.47
N ARG A 259 -8.61 12.87 -14.79
CA ARG A 259 -8.77 13.94 -13.81
C ARG A 259 -10.26 14.17 -13.55
N VAL A 260 -10.68 14.05 -12.30
CA VAL A 260 -12.08 14.16 -11.88
C VAL A 260 -12.23 15.32 -10.90
N VAL A 261 -13.22 16.19 -11.11
CA VAL A 261 -13.64 17.18 -10.11
C VAL A 261 -14.78 16.64 -9.26
N LEU A 262 -14.61 16.69 -7.94
CA LEU A 262 -15.60 16.26 -6.97
C LEU A 262 -16.05 17.42 -6.08
N SER A 263 -17.30 17.86 -6.20
CA SER A 263 -17.92 18.72 -5.20
C SER A 263 -18.71 17.86 -4.21
N VAL A 264 -18.17 17.69 -3.01
CA VAL A 264 -18.71 16.79 -2.00
C VAL A 264 -19.57 17.57 -1.00
N PRO A 265 -20.88 17.28 -0.89
CA PRO A 265 -21.74 17.94 0.10
C PRO A 265 -21.39 17.48 1.52
N VAL A 266 -21.72 18.31 2.51
CA VAL A 266 -21.31 18.11 3.92
C VAL A 266 -21.69 16.74 4.49
N ASP A 267 -22.83 16.18 4.09
CA ASP A 267 -23.34 14.88 4.53
C ASP A 267 -22.54 13.70 3.97
N GLN A 268 -21.75 13.91 2.92
CA GLN A 268 -20.89 12.92 2.27
C GLN A 268 -19.39 13.25 2.46
N ALA A 269 -19.08 14.26 3.27
CA ALA A 269 -17.73 14.68 3.63
C ALA A 269 -17.42 14.32 5.09
N TYR A 270 -16.64 15.15 5.80
CA TYR A 270 -16.35 14.96 7.22
C TYR A 270 -17.46 15.48 8.16
N GLY A 271 -18.57 16.02 7.62
CA GLY A 271 -19.66 16.57 8.41
C GLY A 271 -19.43 18.00 8.90
N THR A 272 -20.23 18.41 9.87
CA THR A 272 -20.24 19.77 10.42
C THR A 272 -19.23 19.92 11.58
N LYS A 273 -18.88 21.17 11.89
CA LYS A 273 -18.00 21.50 13.03
C LYS A 273 -18.53 20.97 14.37
N LYS A 274 -19.86 20.83 14.49
CA LYS A 274 -20.48 20.28 15.70
C LYS A 274 -20.25 18.77 15.82
N GLU A 275 -20.32 18.05 14.70
CA GLU A 275 -20.14 16.58 14.65
C GLU A 275 -18.67 16.20 14.84
N LEU A 276 -17.76 16.95 14.21
CA LEU A 276 -16.32 16.73 14.32
C LEU A 276 -15.74 17.08 15.70
N GLY A 277 -16.40 17.96 16.45
CA GLY A 277 -15.88 18.47 17.71
C GLY A 277 -14.78 19.52 17.53
N LYS A 278 -14.39 20.16 18.65
CA LYS A 278 -13.50 21.34 18.65
C LYS A 278 -12.04 21.03 18.33
N ASP A 279 -11.60 19.79 18.50
CA ASP A 279 -10.19 19.38 18.38
C ASP A 279 -9.91 18.64 17.07
N SER A 280 -10.90 18.50 16.18
CA SER A 280 -10.71 17.86 14.88
C SER A 280 -9.84 18.72 13.96
N THR A 281 -8.93 18.06 13.26
CA THR A 281 -8.09 18.66 12.21
C THR A 281 -8.78 18.67 10.84
N TYR A 282 -9.87 17.91 10.68
CA TYR A 282 -10.59 17.83 9.41
C TYR A 282 -11.41 19.10 9.14
N PRO A 283 -11.48 19.56 7.88
CA PRO A 283 -12.34 20.67 7.50
C PRO A 283 -13.81 20.28 7.65
N ALA A 284 -14.58 21.16 8.30
CA ALA A 284 -16.03 21.01 8.38
C ALA A 284 -16.72 21.59 7.14
N GLY A 285 -17.82 20.96 6.71
CA GLY A 285 -18.67 21.44 5.61
C GLY A 285 -18.42 20.73 4.29
N SER A 286 -18.91 21.34 3.21
CA SER A 286 -18.68 20.84 1.85
C SER A 286 -17.22 21.00 1.44
N LEU A 287 -16.75 20.07 0.62
CA LEU A 287 -15.39 20.02 0.11
C LEU A 287 -15.40 20.04 -1.41
N LEU A 288 -14.28 20.46 -1.99
CA LEU A 288 -14.02 20.35 -3.41
C LEU A 288 -12.68 19.66 -3.61
N PHE A 289 -12.66 18.64 -4.45
CA PHE A 289 -11.46 17.94 -4.83
C PHE A 289 -11.25 17.99 -6.33
N VAL A 290 -9.98 18.00 -6.73
CA VAL A 290 -9.54 17.55 -8.05
C VAL A 290 -8.68 16.32 -7.83
N VAL A 291 -9.07 15.21 -8.44
CA VAL A 291 -8.48 13.88 -8.23
C VAL A 291 -8.01 13.33 -9.56
N ASP A 292 -6.73 13.02 -9.64
CA ASP A 292 -6.13 12.24 -10.71
C ASP A 292 -6.14 10.78 -10.30
N VAL A 293 -6.96 9.99 -10.98
CA VAL A 293 -7.11 8.56 -10.74
C VAL A 293 -6.02 7.84 -11.54
N LEU A 294 -4.91 7.50 -10.90
CA LEU A 294 -3.72 6.97 -11.58
C LEU A 294 -3.81 5.46 -11.78
N ALA A 295 -4.33 4.74 -10.80
CA ALA A 295 -4.59 3.31 -10.88
C ALA A 295 -5.78 2.91 -10.00
N ALA A 296 -6.38 1.78 -10.34
CA ALA A 296 -7.38 1.09 -9.55
C ALA A 296 -6.96 -0.37 -9.48
N VAL A 297 -7.01 -0.96 -8.29
CA VAL A 297 -6.65 -2.35 -8.07
C VAL A 297 -7.76 -3.01 -7.27
N ASP A 298 -8.23 -4.15 -7.77
CA ASP A 298 -9.18 -4.99 -7.05
C ASP A 298 -8.54 -5.43 -5.74
N THR A 299 -9.18 -5.03 -4.65
CA THR A 299 -8.83 -5.54 -3.32
C THR A 299 -9.91 -6.57 -2.98
N PRO A 300 -9.61 -7.88 -3.07
CA PRO A 300 -10.59 -8.87 -2.68
C PRO A 300 -10.99 -8.65 -1.23
N GLU A 301 -12.29 -8.71 -0.96
CA GLU A 301 -12.85 -8.55 0.38
C GLU A 301 -12.07 -9.45 1.35
N ALA A 302 -11.43 -8.85 2.36
CA ALA A 302 -10.69 -9.58 3.36
C ALA A 302 -11.57 -10.71 3.91
N PRO A 303 -11.14 -11.99 3.90
CA PRO A 303 -11.93 -13.04 4.47
C PRO A 303 -12.23 -12.66 5.92
N ALA A 304 -13.51 -12.60 6.27
CA ALA A 304 -13.96 -12.22 7.60
C ALA A 304 -13.13 -13.00 8.63
N ALA A 305 -12.36 -12.28 9.45
CA ALA A 305 -11.53 -12.91 10.47
C ALA A 305 -12.38 -13.91 11.23
N GLU A 306 -12.03 -15.20 11.17
CA GLU A 306 -12.70 -16.18 12.01
C GLU A 306 -12.57 -15.69 13.45
N PRO A 307 -13.66 -15.62 14.24
CA PRO A 307 -13.61 -15.06 15.57
C PRO A 307 -12.69 -15.92 16.43
N THR A 308 -11.43 -15.49 16.56
CA THR A 308 -10.48 -16.05 17.50
C THR A 308 -10.92 -15.69 18.91
N GLY A 309 -11.58 -16.62 19.57
CA GLY A 309 -11.62 -16.69 21.03
C GLY A 309 -12.76 -15.94 21.71
N GLU A 310 -13.38 -16.66 22.66
CA GLU A 310 -14.51 -16.28 23.50
C GLU A 310 -14.46 -14.87 24.12
N PRO A 311 -15.63 -14.24 24.35
CA PRO A 311 -15.71 -12.92 24.97
C PRO A 311 -15.17 -12.97 26.40
N SER A 312 -14.03 -12.29 26.62
CA SER A 312 -13.54 -11.97 27.96
C SER A 312 -14.56 -11.06 28.65
N ALA A 313 -15.26 -11.63 29.63
CA ALA A 313 -16.26 -10.96 30.44
C ALA A 313 -15.71 -9.66 31.07
N ALA A 314 -16.38 -8.55 30.79
CA ALA A 314 -16.16 -7.29 31.48
C ALA A 314 -16.37 -7.47 33.01
N PRO A 315 -15.51 -6.89 33.88
CA PRO A 315 -15.75 -6.92 35.31
C PRO A 315 -17.00 -6.09 35.64
N SER A 316 -18.02 -6.78 36.17
CA SER A 316 -19.26 -6.19 36.66
C SER A 316 -18.97 -5.26 37.84
N GLY A 317 -19.09 -3.95 37.62
CA GLY A 317 -19.03 -2.93 38.66
C GLY A 317 -20.21 -3.07 39.61
N LYS A 318 -19.93 -3.52 40.83
CA LYS A 318 -20.91 -3.68 41.91
C LYS A 318 -21.29 -2.29 42.44
N ALA A 319 -22.52 -1.86 42.16
CA ALA A 319 -23.16 -0.75 42.87
C ALA A 319 -23.36 -1.14 44.34
N GLY A 320 -22.60 -0.51 45.23
CA GLY A 320 -22.81 -0.56 46.67
C GLY A 320 -23.64 0.64 47.11
N GLY A 321 -24.87 0.39 47.53
CA GLY A 321 -25.70 1.35 48.26
C GLY A 321 -25.72 1.02 49.76
N SER A 322 -25.41 2.03 50.58
CA SER A 322 -25.73 2.18 52.01
C SER A 322 -25.38 3.64 52.33
N GLY A 323 -26.26 4.53 52.78
CA GLY A 323 -27.30 4.34 53.77
C GLY A 323 -26.82 5.02 55.06
N GLU A 324 -27.08 6.32 55.20
CA GLU A 324 -27.39 7.05 56.44
C GLU A 324 -28.03 8.40 56.08
#